data_AF-B6BN52-F1
#
_entry.id   AF-B6BN52-F1
#
_cell.length_a   1.000
_cell.length_b   1.000
_cell.length_c   1.000
_cell.angle_alpha   90.00
_cell.angle_beta   90.00
_cell.angle_gamma   90.00
#
_symmetry.space_group_name_H-M   'P 1'
#
loop_
_entity.id
_entity.type
_entity.pdbx_description
1 polymer ?
#
loop_
_entity_poly.entity_id
_entity_poly.type
_entity_poly.pdbx_seq_one_letter_code
_entity_poly.pdbx_strand_id
1 'polypeptide(L)'
;MGKINSLAVNAVAVGLLGFSMSGCSAVMEGVQSQMEVPTLEKQANRVAIGMTIVRENNIIAFKMPISSDAAWPEQVAADISEEEDKIIIDLLMQDPYFATIEHTDRIQRDMLGSSSSMNQLGDFGGFAAGMLNQRVKPLTKKAIQKLIILYGKDQTNWPNIFSFDSSLSNFLAFKDGKMKDIEAPRGDVYASIGEAVISLTPTNMQKDLSVARIEMLDSFESVASIKSEKGELQSKLKLDEADAKKKEDDEKFEYTPLSDEQKLEIEKEIAVIDTRESEAELVANEKEAIYFELLDQSIVALESDINIDDENYVKLARNINIVSNEIQTGATQAYTAFGLAAANIASSDILLNFPKELESLAVCKATIPAKLDVKFNERIARLGKNSIYILPNILIGTYYAYKQSSLAQKYEDVTNIILLAHKAKVEQEAAAKKDAEEAAVKAKKSK
;
A
#
# COMPACT_ATOMS: atom_id res chain seq x y z
N MET A 1 -5.62 11.78 27.90
CA MET A 1 -4.25 11.39 27.51
C MET A 1 -3.93 9.88 27.67
N GLY A 2 -4.80 9.03 28.21
CA GLY A 2 -4.49 7.59 28.41
C GLY A 2 -4.89 6.62 27.28
N LYS A 3 -5.76 7.00 26.33
CA LYS A 3 -6.29 6.10 25.28
C LYS A 3 -5.49 6.12 23.95
N ILE A 4 -4.68 7.15 23.71
CA ILE A 4 -3.82 7.23 22.51
C ILE A 4 -2.66 6.22 22.61
N ASN A 5 -2.23 5.90 23.83
CA ASN A 5 -1.12 4.97 24.07
C ASN A 5 -1.45 3.51 23.74
N SER A 6 -2.70 3.02 23.89
CA SER A 6 -3.00 1.62 23.58
C SER A 6 -3.11 1.36 22.06
N LEU A 7 -3.59 2.34 21.30
CA LEU A 7 -3.70 2.27 19.84
C LEU A 7 -2.33 2.37 19.16
N ALA A 8 -1.45 3.25 19.64
CA ALA A 8 -0.06 3.33 19.16
C ALA A 8 0.74 2.06 19.50
N VAL A 9 0.52 1.46 20.67
CA VAL A 9 1.25 0.26 21.09
C VAL A 9 0.86 -0.98 20.26
N ASN A 10 -0.40 -1.14 19.86
CA ASN A 10 -0.81 -2.24 18.98
C ASN A 10 -0.30 -2.07 17.53
N ALA A 11 -0.26 -0.84 17.00
CA ALA A 11 0.32 -0.56 15.68
C ALA A 11 1.86 -0.73 15.66
N VAL A 12 2.54 -0.37 16.76
CA VAL A 12 3.99 -0.51 16.92
C VAL A 12 4.42 -1.96 17.15
N ALA A 13 3.66 -2.73 17.94
CA ALA A 13 3.97 -4.14 18.23
C ALA A 13 3.83 -5.05 17.01
N VAL A 14 2.89 -4.76 16.10
CA VAL A 14 2.72 -5.51 14.85
C VAL A 14 3.68 -5.01 13.76
N GLY A 15 4.06 -3.71 13.76
CA GLY A 15 5.10 -3.16 12.88
C GLY A 15 6.48 -3.79 13.07
N LEU A 16 6.82 -4.22 14.30
CA LEU A 16 8.06 -4.93 14.62
C LEU A 16 8.07 -6.41 14.18
N LEU A 17 6.89 -7.05 14.06
CA LEU A 17 6.77 -8.42 13.54
C LEU A 17 6.84 -8.48 12.01
N GLY A 18 6.56 -7.37 11.31
CA GLY A 18 6.72 -7.27 9.84
C GLY A 18 8.18 -7.23 9.36
N PHE A 19 9.16 -7.03 10.26
CA PHE A 19 10.58 -6.95 9.90
C PHE A 19 11.23 -8.31 9.58
N SER A 20 10.64 -9.44 10.00
CA SER A 20 11.21 -10.77 9.73
C SER A 20 10.74 -11.41 8.42
N MET A 21 9.74 -10.83 7.75
CA MET A 21 9.12 -11.37 6.52
C MET A 21 9.19 -10.43 5.31
N SER A 22 9.87 -9.29 5.40
CA SER A 22 9.80 -8.22 4.40
C SER A 22 10.89 -8.32 3.32
N GLY A 23 10.50 -8.06 2.06
CA GLY A 23 11.44 -7.87 0.95
C GLY A 23 12.39 -6.68 1.16
N CYS A 24 13.48 -6.64 0.38
CA CYS A 24 14.61 -5.69 0.55
C CYS A 24 14.19 -4.20 0.64
N SER A 25 13.11 -3.79 -0.04
CA SER A 25 12.59 -2.42 -0.01
C SER A 25 12.00 -1.98 1.34
N ALA A 26 11.31 -2.87 2.06
CA ALA A 26 10.71 -2.55 3.36
C ALA A 26 11.77 -2.45 4.47
N VAL A 27 12.79 -3.31 4.43
CA VAL A 27 13.95 -3.21 5.33
C VAL A 27 14.71 -1.90 5.11
N MET A 28 14.96 -1.54 3.84
CA MET A 28 15.60 -0.27 3.49
C MET A 28 14.77 0.94 3.92
N GLU A 29 13.43 0.92 3.77
CA GLU A 29 12.56 1.99 4.27
C GLU A 29 12.67 2.14 5.80
N GLY A 30 12.77 1.03 6.52
CA GLY A 30 13.03 1.01 7.96
C GLY A 30 14.32 1.75 8.31
N VAL A 31 15.44 1.37 7.69
CA VAL A 31 16.74 2.01 7.92
C VAL A 31 16.70 3.50 7.54
N GLN A 32 16.16 3.84 6.37
CA GLN A 32 16.09 5.22 5.89
C GLN A 32 15.19 6.09 6.79
N SER A 33 14.10 5.54 7.32
CA SER A 33 13.21 6.26 8.25
C SER A 33 13.92 6.66 9.56
N GLN A 34 14.90 5.87 9.99
CA GLN A 34 15.72 6.16 11.16
C GLN A 34 16.88 7.11 10.84
N MET A 35 17.06 7.51 9.59
CA MET A 35 18.17 8.36 9.13
C MET A 35 17.72 9.72 8.62
N GLU A 36 16.43 9.88 8.36
CA GLU A 36 15.85 11.15 7.93
C GLU A 36 15.58 12.10 9.10
N VAL A 37 15.48 13.39 8.79
CA VAL A 37 14.93 14.38 9.73
C VAL A 37 13.45 14.04 9.96
N PRO A 38 13.01 13.80 11.21
CA PRO A 38 11.65 13.34 11.52
C PRO A 38 10.65 14.49 11.35
N THR A 39 10.25 14.74 10.11
CA THR A 39 9.32 15.80 9.69
C THR A 39 7.95 15.22 9.38
N LEU A 40 6.89 15.99 9.62
CA LEU A 40 5.53 15.62 9.29
C LEU A 40 5.39 15.42 7.78
N GLU A 41 6.08 16.22 6.97
CA GLU A 41 6.11 16.06 5.52
C GLU A 41 6.66 14.70 5.08
N LYS A 42 7.78 14.25 5.66
CA LYS A 42 8.35 12.93 5.33
C LYS A 42 7.43 11.79 5.76
N GLN A 43 6.76 11.93 6.90
CA GLN A 43 5.75 10.93 7.31
C GLN A 43 4.53 10.96 6.39
N ALA A 44 4.06 12.14 5.97
CA ALA A 44 2.96 12.29 5.04
C ALA A 44 3.29 11.66 3.67
N ASN A 45 4.48 11.89 3.13
CA ASN A 45 4.92 11.23 1.90
C ASN A 45 5.01 9.71 2.06
N ARG A 46 5.49 9.22 3.21
CA ARG A 46 5.51 7.77 3.49
C ARG A 46 4.10 7.18 3.51
N VAL A 47 3.14 7.85 4.17
CA VAL A 47 1.73 7.46 4.17
C VAL A 47 1.14 7.50 2.76
N ALA A 48 1.49 8.50 1.95
CA ALA A 48 1.07 8.59 0.55
C ALA A 48 1.54 7.39 -0.28
N ILE A 49 2.78 6.94 -0.08
CA ILE A 49 3.29 5.73 -0.73
C ILE A 49 2.56 4.47 -0.24
N GLY A 50 2.37 4.31 1.07
CA GLY A 50 1.58 3.19 1.62
C GLY A 50 0.16 3.16 1.04
N MET A 51 -0.47 4.33 0.93
CA MET A 51 -1.78 4.51 0.31
C MET A 51 -1.82 4.14 -1.16
N THR A 52 -0.77 4.52 -1.90
CA THR A 52 -0.62 4.19 -3.32
C THR A 52 -0.60 2.68 -3.50
N ILE A 53 0.17 1.97 -2.68
CA ILE A 53 0.28 0.51 -2.74
C ILE A 53 -1.06 -0.16 -2.40
N VAL A 54 -1.80 0.32 -1.40
CA VAL A 54 -3.14 -0.19 -1.09
C VAL A 54 -4.09 -0.03 -2.27
N ARG A 55 -4.04 1.12 -2.96
CA ARG A 55 -4.88 1.38 -4.15
C ARG A 55 -4.47 0.54 -5.34
N GLU A 56 -3.17 0.37 -5.58
CA GLU A 56 -2.63 -0.53 -6.61
C GLU A 56 -3.10 -1.96 -6.38
N ASN A 57 -2.95 -2.48 -5.16
CA ASN A 57 -3.44 -3.79 -4.78
C ASN A 57 -4.95 -3.93 -5.01
N ASN A 58 -5.73 -2.88 -4.69
CA ASN A 58 -7.17 -2.88 -4.91
C ASN A 58 -7.52 -2.93 -6.41
N ILE A 59 -6.80 -2.17 -7.24
CA ILE A 59 -6.95 -2.21 -8.70
C ILE A 59 -6.60 -3.59 -9.24
N ILE A 60 -5.45 -4.13 -8.84
CA ILE A 60 -4.96 -5.44 -9.25
C ILE A 60 -5.95 -6.55 -8.85
N ALA A 61 -6.47 -6.52 -7.63
CA ALA A 61 -7.37 -7.56 -7.12
C ALA A 61 -8.77 -7.52 -7.75
N PHE A 62 -9.32 -6.33 -8.00
CA PHE A 62 -10.76 -6.17 -8.25
C PHE A 62 -11.11 -5.47 -9.58
N LYS A 63 -10.15 -4.80 -10.22
CA LYS A 63 -10.40 -3.99 -11.42
C LYS A 63 -9.55 -4.38 -12.63
N MET A 64 -8.54 -5.22 -12.43
CA MET A 64 -7.68 -5.73 -13.50
C MET A 64 -8.16 -7.12 -13.93
N PRO A 65 -8.71 -7.25 -15.15
CA PRO A 65 -8.96 -8.55 -15.74
C PRO A 65 -7.73 -9.46 -15.79
N ILE A 66 -7.97 -10.75 -15.64
CA ILE A 66 -6.93 -11.78 -15.69
C ILE A 66 -7.37 -12.95 -16.56
N SER A 67 -6.41 -13.54 -17.26
CA SER A 67 -6.57 -14.72 -18.10
C SER A 67 -5.33 -15.61 -18.00
N SER A 68 -5.39 -16.82 -18.55
CA SER A 68 -4.26 -17.74 -18.61
C SER A 68 -3.07 -17.23 -19.45
N ASP A 69 -3.31 -16.28 -20.36
CA ASP A 69 -2.33 -15.72 -21.28
C ASP A 69 -2.00 -14.24 -21.00
N ALA A 70 -2.50 -13.69 -19.89
CA ALA A 70 -2.17 -12.34 -19.46
C ALA A 70 -0.67 -12.22 -19.15
N ALA A 71 -0.01 -11.22 -19.75
CA ALA A 71 1.42 -10.95 -19.53
C ALA A 71 1.70 -9.99 -18.37
N TRP A 72 0.69 -9.22 -17.94
CA TRP A 72 0.85 -8.23 -16.87
C TRP A 72 1.17 -8.82 -15.48
N PRO A 73 0.73 -10.05 -15.10
CA PRO A 73 1.14 -10.69 -13.85
C PRO A 73 2.66 -10.76 -13.67
N GLU A 74 3.38 -11.17 -14.71
CA GLU A 74 4.85 -11.23 -14.65
C GLU A 74 5.49 -9.84 -14.63
N GLN A 75 4.86 -8.85 -15.31
CA GLN A 75 5.35 -7.47 -15.28
C GLN A 75 5.28 -6.86 -13.88
N VAL A 76 4.20 -7.11 -13.12
CA VAL A 76 4.06 -6.56 -11.75
C VAL A 76 5.00 -7.20 -10.74
N ALA A 77 5.49 -8.41 -11.02
CA ALA A 77 6.47 -9.13 -10.20
C ALA A 77 7.92 -8.89 -10.63
N ALA A 78 8.15 -8.21 -11.76
CA ALA A 78 9.48 -7.96 -12.28
C ALA A 78 10.24 -6.92 -11.44
N ASP A 79 11.55 -7.13 -11.29
CA ASP A 79 12.45 -6.12 -10.72
C ASP A 79 12.53 -4.88 -11.61
N ILE A 80 12.81 -3.74 -10.99
CA ILE A 80 12.98 -2.46 -11.70
C ILE A 80 14.25 -2.53 -12.55
N SER A 81 14.10 -2.40 -13.87
CA SER A 81 15.25 -2.29 -14.78
C SER A 81 15.96 -0.93 -14.65
N GLU A 82 17.22 -0.83 -15.08
CA GLU A 82 17.96 0.45 -15.06
C GLU A 82 17.29 1.55 -15.89
N GLU A 83 16.71 1.20 -17.05
CA GLU A 83 15.94 2.12 -17.88
C GLU A 83 14.68 2.63 -17.16
N GLU A 84 13.95 1.73 -16.49
CA GLU A 84 12.78 2.11 -15.70
C GLU A 84 13.17 2.97 -14.50
N ASP A 85 14.29 2.67 -13.83
CA ASP A 85 14.77 3.47 -12.70
C ASP A 85 15.05 4.91 -13.10
N LYS A 86 15.68 5.12 -14.26
CA LYS A 86 15.92 6.47 -14.81
C LYS A 86 14.60 7.19 -15.10
N ILE A 87 13.64 6.52 -15.74
CA ILE A 87 12.32 7.08 -16.03
C ILE A 87 11.61 7.47 -14.72
N ILE A 88 11.60 6.58 -13.72
CA ILE A 88 11.00 6.82 -12.41
C ILE A 88 11.64 8.04 -11.74
N ILE A 89 12.96 8.13 -11.72
CA ILE A 89 13.69 9.25 -11.12
C ILE A 89 13.36 10.56 -11.84
N ASP A 90 13.46 10.59 -13.17
CA ASP A 90 13.19 11.79 -13.97
C ASP A 90 11.76 12.30 -13.77
N LEU A 91 10.80 11.38 -13.67
CA LEU A 91 9.40 11.70 -13.39
C LEU A 91 9.21 12.24 -11.97
N LEU A 92 9.81 11.60 -10.96
CA LEU A 92 9.71 12.06 -9.58
C LEU A 92 10.34 13.44 -9.39
N MET A 93 11.41 13.78 -10.09
CA MET A 93 12.00 15.13 -10.04
C MET A 93 11.05 16.23 -10.55
N GLN A 94 9.94 15.88 -11.20
CA GLN A 94 8.90 16.84 -11.53
C GLN A 94 7.96 17.16 -10.36
N ASP A 95 7.84 16.27 -9.37
CA ASP A 95 6.99 16.49 -8.19
C ASP A 95 7.52 17.64 -7.31
N PRO A 96 6.64 18.48 -6.74
CA PRO A 96 6.98 19.59 -5.83
C PRO A 96 7.97 19.25 -4.70
N TYR A 97 7.81 18.10 -4.05
CA TYR A 97 8.68 17.68 -2.95
C TYR A 97 10.05 17.30 -3.47
N PHE A 98 10.12 16.33 -4.38
CA PHE A 98 11.41 15.85 -4.87
C PHE A 98 12.17 16.95 -5.59
N ALA A 99 11.51 17.85 -6.33
CA ALA A 99 12.15 18.99 -6.98
C ALA A 99 12.84 19.97 -6.01
N THR A 100 12.40 20.05 -4.75
CA THR A 100 12.85 21.11 -3.82
C THR A 100 13.52 20.59 -2.55
N ILE A 101 13.42 19.29 -2.22
CA ILE A 101 13.91 18.71 -0.97
C ILE A 101 15.41 18.92 -0.72
N GLU A 102 16.23 18.89 -1.77
CA GLU A 102 17.69 19.10 -1.65
C GLU A 102 18.06 20.49 -1.14
N HIS A 103 17.20 21.48 -1.37
CA HIS A 103 17.38 22.85 -0.92
C HIS A 103 16.89 23.07 0.52
N THR A 104 16.07 22.16 1.05
CA THR A 104 15.49 22.28 2.39
C THR A 104 16.14 21.36 3.42
N ASP A 105 16.60 20.17 3.00
CA ASP A 105 17.02 19.08 3.88
C ASP A 105 18.09 19.49 4.89
N ARG A 106 19.07 20.30 4.46
CA ARG A 106 20.15 20.77 5.35
C ARG A 106 19.64 21.72 6.44
N ILE A 107 18.87 22.73 6.06
CA ILE A 107 18.34 23.73 7.01
C ILE A 107 17.35 23.05 7.97
N GLN A 108 16.49 22.17 7.46
CA GLN A 108 15.57 21.39 8.29
C GLN A 108 16.33 20.51 9.29
N ARG A 109 17.43 19.88 8.89
CA ARG A 109 18.31 19.11 9.79
C ARG A 109 18.96 19.99 10.86
N ASP A 110 19.46 21.16 10.48
CA ASP A 110 20.10 22.09 11.41
C ASP A 110 19.10 22.64 12.44
N MET A 111 17.85 22.89 12.04
CA MET A 111 16.82 23.45 12.91
C MET A 111 16.07 22.39 13.74
N LEU A 112 15.75 21.24 13.15
CA LEU A 112 14.94 20.19 13.78
C LEU A 112 15.78 19.09 14.43
N GLY A 113 17.09 19.07 14.15
CA GLY A 113 17.99 18.01 14.56
C GLY A 113 17.94 16.80 13.63
N SER A 114 18.77 15.81 13.94
CA SER A 114 18.72 14.48 13.34
C SER A 114 18.04 13.47 14.25
N SER A 115 17.58 12.36 13.66
CA SER A 115 17.03 11.22 14.40
C SER A 115 17.98 10.75 15.51
N SER A 116 17.41 10.17 16.57
CA SER A 116 18.14 9.67 17.75
C SER A 116 19.29 8.72 17.39
N SER A 117 19.08 7.89 16.38
CA SER A 117 20.05 6.96 15.77
C SER A 117 21.22 7.67 15.08
N MET A 118 21.01 8.83 14.45
CA MET A 118 22.10 9.62 13.89
C MET A 118 22.91 10.35 14.95
N ASN A 119 22.26 10.80 16.03
CA ASN A 119 22.95 11.45 17.14
C ASN A 119 23.91 10.47 17.85
N GLN A 120 23.59 9.16 17.82
CA GLN A 120 24.48 8.10 18.33
C GLN A 120 25.69 7.80 17.44
N LEU A 121 25.64 8.17 16.15
CA LEU A 121 26.73 7.94 15.19
C LEU A 121 27.80 9.03 15.18
N GLY A 122 27.62 10.13 15.94
CA GLY A 122 28.59 11.22 16.02
C GLY A 122 28.99 11.77 14.64
N ASP A 123 30.28 12.03 14.42
CA ASP A 123 30.82 12.53 13.15
C ASP A 123 30.62 11.57 11.96
N PHE A 124 30.43 10.28 12.21
CA PHE A 124 30.09 9.28 11.17
C PHE A 124 28.63 9.38 10.72
N GLY A 125 27.76 10.00 11.53
CA GLY A 125 26.35 10.20 11.23
C GLY A 125 26.13 11.02 9.95
N GLY A 126 26.97 12.04 9.71
CA GLY A 126 26.89 12.87 8.50
C GLY A 126 27.29 12.16 7.21
N PHE A 127 28.31 11.28 7.26
CA PHE A 127 28.73 10.47 6.11
C PHE A 127 27.73 9.36 5.79
N ALA A 128 27.27 8.63 6.80
CA ALA A 128 26.23 7.61 6.64
C ALA A 128 24.91 8.24 6.15
N ALA A 129 24.55 9.42 6.65
CA ALA A 129 23.41 10.20 6.15
C ALA A 129 23.52 10.48 4.65
N GLY A 130 24.68 10.97 4.18
CA GLY A 130 24.86 11.31 2.77
C GLY A 130 24.83 10.10 1.83
N MET A 131 25.30 8.94 2.29
CA MET A 131 25.36 7.73 1.47
C MET A 131 24.02 6.96 1.44
N LEU A 132 23.21 7.06 2.50
CA LEU A 132 21.97 6.28 2.67
C LEU A 132 20.68 7.12 2.52
N ASN A 133 20.74 8.45 2.64
CA ASN A 133 19.62 9.36 2.38
C ASN A 133 19.45 9.54 0.86
N GLN A 134 18.91 8.51 0.22
CA GLN A 134 18.54 8.60 -1.18
C GLN A 134 17.34 9.54 -1.32
N ARG A 135 17.45 10.52 -2.24
CA ARG A 135 16.37 11.48 -2.54
C ARG A 135 15.07 10.78 -2.93
N VAL A 136 15.16 9.65 -3.63
CA VAL A 136 14.05 8.77 -3.97
C VAL A 136 14.27 7.41 -3.30
N LYS A 137 13.32 6.98 -2.48
CA LYS A 137 13.42 5.74 -1.70
C LYS A 137 13.07 4.50 -2.54
N PRO A 138 13.66 3.32 -2.26
CA PRO A 138 13.35 2.08 -2.99
C PRO A 138 11.86 1.74 -3.00
N LEU A 139 11.16 1.97 -1.88
CA LEU A 139 9.73 1.71 -1.78
C LEU A 139 8.91 2.64 -2.70
N THR A 140 9.29 3.92 -2.77
CA THR A 140 8.69 4.87 -3.73
C THR A 140 8.89 4.39 -5.16
N LYS A 141 10.09 3.92 -5.51
CA LYS A 141 10.37 3.41 -6.87
C LYS A 141 9.47 2.23 -7.22
N LYS A 142 9.30 1.27 -6.31
CA LYS A 142 8.44 0.09 -6.55
C LYS A 142 6.97 0.46 -6.70
N ALA A 143 6.44 1.41 -5.93
CA ALA A 143 5.09 1.92 -6.15
C ALA A 143 4.96 2.58 -7.53
N ILE A 144 5.88 3.47 -7.90
CA ILE A 144 5.83 4.13 -9.22
C ILE A 144 5.96 3.11 -10.38
N GLN A 145 6.76 2.06 -10.23
CA GLN A 145 6.85 0.98 -11.23
C GLN A 145 5.49 0.34 -11.50
N LYS A 146 4.71 0.05 -10.45
CA LYS A 146 3.36 -0.49 -10.59
C LYS A 146 2.42 0.49 -11.27
N LEU A 147 2.53 1.80 -11.01
CA LEU A 147 1.79 2.82 -11.77
C LEU A 147 2.15 2.82 -13.27
N ILE A 148 3.44 2.69 -13.63
CA ILE A 148 3.85 2.55 -15.04
C ILE A 148 3.15 1.35 -15.69
N ILE A 149 3.04 0.24 -14.96
CA ILE A 149 2.39 -0.96 -15.47
C ILE A 149 0.89 -0.75 -15.60
N LEU A 150 0.22 -0.11 -14.65
CA LEU A 150 -1.25 0.06 -14.65
C LEU A 150 -1.73 1.20 -15.58
N TYR A 151 -0.95 2.26 -15.73
CA TYR A 151 -1.35 3.50 -16.42
C TYR A 151 -0.49 3.83 -17.65
N GLY A 152 0.54 3.02 -17.94
CA GLY A 152 1.48 3.24 -19.03
C GLY A 152 2.61 4.22 -18.67
N LYS A 153 3.51 4.50 -19.62
CA LYS A 153 4.68 5.37 -19.40
C LYS A 153 4.38 6.88 -19.45
N ASP A 154 3.19 7.26 -19.89
CA ASP A 154 2.78 8.66 -20.01
C ASP A 154 2.19 9.16 -18.68
N GLN A 155 2.91 10.10 -18.05
CA GLN A 155 2.56 10.68 -16.76
C GLN A 155 1.22 11.41 -16.75
N THR A 156 0.73 11.92 -17.88
CA THR A 156 -0.58 12.58 -17.91
C THR A 156 -1.73 11.62 -17.61
N ASN A 157 -1.49 10.32 -17.72
CA ASN A 157 -2.45 9.27 -17.37
C ASN A 157 -2.34 8.84 -15.91
N TRP A 158 -1.41 9.39 -15.12
CA TRP A 158 -1.15 8.93 -13.77
C TRP A 158 -1.94 9.69 -12.73
N PRO A 159 -2.32 9.02 -11.63
CA PRO A 159 -2.95 9.68 -10.52
C PRO A 159 -1.96 10.53 -9.71
N ASN A 160 -2.44 11.61 -9.09
CA ASN A 160 -1.65 12.33 -8.10
C ASN A 160 -1.60 11.56 -6.77
N ILE A 161 -0.48 10.88 -6.53
CA ILE A 161 -0.33 10.00 -5.38
C ILE A 161 0.06 10.69 -4.08
N PHE A 162 0.68 11.87 -4.14
CA PHE A 162 1.21 12.56 -2.95
C PHE A 162 0.22 13.49 -2.28
N SER A 163 -0.89 13.85 -2.95
CA SER A 163 -1.95 14.64 -2.36
C SER A 163 -2.99 13.75 -1.70
N PHE A 164 -3.23 13.92 -0.40
CA PHE A 164 -4.37 13.27 0.23
C PHE A 164 -5.69 13.83 -0.30
N ASP A 165 -6.69 12.96 -0.38
CA ASP A 165 -8.06 13.37 -0.65
C ASP A 165 -8.63 14.11 0.57
N SER A 166 -9.41 15.16 0.32
CA SER A 166 -10.21 15.83 1.34
C SER A 166 -11.46 15.05 1.75
N SER A 167 -11.90 14.09 0.92
CA SER A 167 -12.92 13.11 1.27
C SER A 167 -12.30 11.72 1.35
N LEU A 168 -12.63 10.98 2.40
CA LEU A 168 -12.13 9.62 2.57
C LEU A 168 -13.02 8.59 1.88
N SER A 169 -14.08 9.03 1.18
CA SER A 169 -15.00 8.16 0.42
C SER A 169 -14.34 7.44 -0.76
N ASN A 170 -13.35 8.05 -1.43
CA ASN A 170 -12.64 7.45 -2.56
C ASN A 170 -11.32 6.80 -2.14
N PHE A 171 -11.22 6.35 -0.89
CA PHE A 171 -9.97 5.87 -0.31
C PHE A 171 -9.23 4.81 -1.14
N LEU A 172 -9.98 3.83 -1.65
CA LEU A 172 -9.51 2.68 -2.41
C LEU A 172 -9.34 2.92 -3.91
N ALA A 173 -9.65 4.12 -4.39
CA ALA A 173 -9.54 4.49 -5.78
C ALA A 173 -8.59 5.67 -5.93
N PHE A 174 -7.89 5.72 -7.06
CA PHE A 174 -7.36 6.99 -7.49
C PHE A 174 -8.48 7.86 -8.05
N LYS A 175 -8.42 9.17 -7.79
CA LYS A 175 -9.41 10.12 -8.31
C LYS A 175 -9.31 10.33 -9.80
N ASP A 176 -8.10 10.17 -10.30
CA ASP A 176 -7.61 10.59 -11.59
C ASP A 176 -6.75 9.47 -12.20
N GLY A 177 -6.37 9.68 -13.45
CA GLY A 177 -5.61 8.74 -14.23
C GLY A 177 -6.46 7.84 -15.13
N LYS A 178 -5.82 7.30 -16.16
CA LYS A 178 -6.43 6.47 -17.20
C LYS A 178 -5.70 5.14 -17.30
N MET A 179 -6.30 4.08 -16.75
CA MET A 179 -5.71 2.74 -16.81
C MET A 179 -5.55 2.28 -18.26
N LYS A 180 -4.50 1.52 -18.53
CA LYS A 180 -4.30 0.88 -19.83
C LYS A 180 -5.31 -0.25 -20.03
N ASP A 181 -5.69 -0.49 -21.28
CA ASP A 181 -6.48 -1.67 -21.62
C ASP A 181 -5.65 -2.95 -21.43
N ILE A 182 -6.29 -4.02 -20.97
CA ILE A 182 -5.64 -5.33 -20.81
C ILE A 182 -5.85 -6.17 -22.07
N GLU A 183 -4.77 -6.72 -22.59
CA GLU A 183 -4.80 -7.66 -23.71
C GLU A 183 -4.94 -9.10 -23.19
N ALA A 184 -5.93 -9.84 -23.72
CA ALA A 184 -6.11 -11.27 -23.51
C ALA A 184 -6.36 -11.96 -24.88
N PRO A 185 -5.30 -12.39 -25.58
CA PRO A 185 -5.41 -12.84 -26.97
C PRO A 185 -6.21 -14.12 -27.21
N ARG A 186 -6.25 -15.06 -26.25
CA ARG A 186 -6.71 -16.45 -26.47
C ARG A 186 -7.37 -17.13 -25.26
N GLY A 187 -7.21 -16.61 -24.04
CA GLY A 187 -7.77 -17.21 -22.81
C GLY A 187 -9.15 -16.67 -22.41
N ASP A 188 -9.84 -17.41 -21.53
CA ASP A 188 -11.02 -16.88 -20.83
C ASP A 188 -10.60 -15.71 -19.94
N VAL A 189 -11.38 -14.62 -20.01
CA VAL A 189 -11.12 -13.39 -19.28
C VAL A 189 -12.06 -13.31 -18.09
N TYR A 190 -11.46 -13.25 -16.90
CA TYR A 190 -12.17 -13.02 -15.65
C TYR A 190 -12.05 -11.54 -15.28
N ALA A 191 -13.12 -10.93 -14.77
CA ALA A 191 -13.12 -9.50 -14.50
C ALA A 191 -12.26 -9.14 -13.29
N SER A 192 -11.99 -10.10 -12.41
CA SER A 192 -11.17 -9.93 -11.20
C SER A 192 -10.45 -11.21 -10.81
N ILE A 193 -9.43 -11.08 -9.95
CA ILE A 193 -8.70 -12.24 -9.41
C ILE A 193 -9.64 -13.16 -8.64
N GLY A 194 -10.56 -12.60 -7.85
CA GLY A 194 -11.49 -13.40 -7.06
C GLY A 194 -12.42 -14.26 -7.91
N GLU A 195 -12.90 -13.76 -9.05
CA GLU A 195 -13.67 -14.57 -10.01
C GLU A 195 -12.81 -15.67 -10.64
N ALA A 196 -11.56 -15.34 -10.99
CA ALA A 196 -10.63 -16.30 -11.56
C ALA A 196 -10.31 -17.43 -10.56
N VAL A 197 -10.08 -17.10 -9.27
CA VAL A 197 -9.88 -18.09 -8.20
C VAL A 197 -11.10 -18.98 -8.06
N ILE A 198 -12.30 -18.41 -8.03
CA ILE A 198 -13.54 -19.18 -7.95
C ILE A 198 -13.67 -20.12 -9.14
N SER A 199 -13.33 -19.69 -10.35
CA SER A 199 -13.37 -20.54 -11.54
C SER A 199 -12.45 -21.76 -11.47
N LEU A 200 -11.37 -21.67 -10.68
CA LEU A 200 -10.46 -22.79 -10.46
C LEU A 200 -11.02 -23.84 -9.49
N THR A 201 -12.05 -23.50 -8.71
CA THR A 201 -12.68 -24.40 -7.71
C THR A 201 -13.77 -25.30 -8.34
N PRO A 202 -14.18 -26.39 -7.66
CA PRO A 202 -15.24 -27.27 -8.15
C PRO A 202 -16.55 -26.54 -8.43
N THR A 203 -17.18 -26.86 -9.57
CA THR A 203 -18.36 -26.15 -10.10
C THR A 203 -19.52 -26.05 -9.09
N ASN A 204 -19.72 -27.09 -8.27
CA ASN A 204 -20.77 -27.13 -7.26
C ASN A 204 -20.56 -26.15 -6.09
N MET A 205 -19.35 -25.59 -5.92
CA MET A 205 -19.01 -24.62 -4.86
C MET A 205 -18.95 -23.17 -5.38
N GLN A 206 -18.79 -22.98 -6.69
CA GLN A 206 -18.55 -21.66 -7.29
C GLN A 206 -19.65 -20.64 -6.99
N LYS A 207 -20.91 -21.09 -6.97
CA LYS A 207 -22.06 -20.21 -6.66
C LYS A 207 -21.98 -19.67 -5.23
N ASP A 208 -21.76 -20.55 -4.26
CA ASP A 208 -21.73 -20.18 -2.84
C ASP A 208 -20.51 -19.32 -2.53
N LEU A 209 -19.35 -19.64 -3.12
CA LEU A 209 -18.15 -18.80 -3.07
C LEU A 209 -18.39 -17.40 -3.65
N SER A 210 -19.12 -17.30 -4.77
CA SER A 210 -19.40 -16.01 -5.40
C SER A 210 -20.28 -15.13 -4.51
N VAL A 211 -21.31 -15.72 -3.88
CA VAL A 211 -22.19 -15.02 -2.94
C VAL A 211 -21.41 -14.58 -1.71
N ALA A 212 -20.67 -15.49 -1.07
CA ALA A 212 -19.88 -15.19 0.13
C ALA A 212 -18.80 -14.12 -0.13
N ARG A 213 -18.17 -14.15 -1.31
CA ARG A 213 -17.22 -13.11 -1.72
C ARG A 213 -17.86 -11.73 -1.79
N ILE A 214 -19.03 -11.60 -2.41
CA ILE A 214 -19.72 -10.32 -2.52
C ILE A 214 -20.09 -9.80 -1.12
N GLU A 215 -20.68 -10.65 -0.27
CA GLU A 215 -21.02 -10.26 1.10
C GLU A 215 -19.79 -9.79 1.92
N MET A 216 -18.65 -10.48 1.76
CA MET A 216 -17.40 -10.06 2.38
C MET A 216 -16.95 -8.68 1.87
N LEU A 217 -16.93 -8.45 0.56
CA LEU A 217 -16.49 -7.17 -0.01
C LEU A 217 -17.41 -6.01 0.40
N ASP A 218 -18.73 -6.21 0.38
CA ASP A 218 -19.71 -5.21 0.81
C ASP A 218 -19.51 -4.84 2.30
N SER A 219 -19.17 -5.82 3.14
CA SER A 219 -18.89 -5.60 4.56
C SER A 219 -17.59 -4.81 4.78
N PHE A 220 -16.55 -5.03 3.96
CA PHE A 220 -15.31 -4.26 4.01
C PHE A 220 -15.53 -2.81 3.59
N GLU A 221 -16.32 -2.58 2.54
CA GLU A 221 -16.70 -1.24 2.11
C GLU A 221 -17.48 -0.49 3.19
N SER A 222 -18.39 -1.18 3.89
CA SER A 222 -19.15 -0.62 5.01
C SER A 222 -18.24 -0.14 6.15
N VAL A 223 -17.27 -0.97 6.57
CA VAL A 223 -16.28 -0.60 7.60
C VAL A 223 -15.48 0.62 7.17
N ALA A 224 -15.02 0.66 5.91
CA ALA A 224 -14.25 1.78 5.41
C ALA A 224 -15.04 3.08 5.32
N SER A 225 -16.32 3.02 4.92
CA SER A 225 -17.20 4.18 4.92
C SER A 225 -17.36 4.75 6.33
N ILE A 226 -17.50 3.89 7.35
CA ILE A 226 -17.59 4.32 8.76
C ILE A 226 -16.27 4.94 9.24
N LYS A 227 -15.12 4.33 8.93
CA LYS A 227 -13.80 4.90 9.25
C LYS A 227 -13.53 6.21 8.51
N SER A 228 -14.05 6.35 7.30
CA SER A 228 -14.03 7.59 6.50
C SER A 228 -14.84 8.69 7.20
N GLU A 229 -16.09 8.41 7.57
CA GLU A 229 -16.99 9.32 8.33
C GLU A 229 -16.30 9.82 9.61
N LYS A 230 -15.73 8.90 10.39
CA LYS A 230 -14.93 9.22 11.58
C LYS A 230 -13.74 10.12 11.26
N GLY A 231 -12.98 9.79 10.21
CA GLY A 231 -11.81 10.53 9.78
C GLY A 231 -12.14 11.95 9.34
N GLU A 232 -13.28 12.16 8.68
CA GLU A 232 -13.78 13.47 8.27
C GLU A 232 -14.14 14.34 9.48
N LEU A 233 -14.85 13.78 10.48
CA LEU A 233 -15.18 14.48 11.72
C LEU A 233 -13.94 14.86 12.54
N GLN A 234 -12.98 13.93 12.67
CA GLN A 234 -11.70 14.20 13.34
C GLN A 234 -10.89 15.28 12.61
N SER A 235 -10.91 15.27 11.28
CA SER A 235 -10.24 16.28 10.46
C SER A 235 -10.89 17.65 10.64
N LYS A 236 -12.22 17.70 10.74
CA LYS A 236 -12.98 18.93 10.97
C LYS A 236 -12.64 19.60 12.30
N LEU A 237 -12.54 18.83 13.39
CA LEU A 237 -12.11 19.37 14.69
C LEU A 237 -10.68 19.93 14.64
N LYS A 238 -9.76 19.23 13.98
CA LYS A 238 -8.36 19.69 13.84
C LYS A 238 -8.21 20.93 12.95
N LEU A 239 -9.01 21.02 11.90
CA LEU A 239 -9.06 22.19 11.03
C LEU A 239 -9.51 23.43 11.80
N ASP A 240 -10.56 23.30 12.62
CA ASP A 240 -11.05 24.37 13.48
C ASP A 240 -9.95 24.89 14.43
N GLU A 241 -9.23 23.99 15.09
CA GLU A 241 -8.12 24.35 15.97
C GLU A 241 -6.97 25.05 15.23
N ALA A 242 -6.65 24.60 14.02
CA ALA A 242 -5.57 25.17 13.22
C ALA A 242 -5.92 26.56 12.68
N ASP A 243 -7.16 26.75 12.22
CA ASP A 243 -7.63 28.02 11.65
C ASP A 243 -7.92 29.07 12.74
N ALA A 244 -8.32 28.64 13.94
CA ALA A 244 -8.38 29.52 15.11
C ALA A 244 -7.01 30.15 15.43
N LYS A 245 -5.94 29.35 15.43
CA LYS A 245 -4.57 29.84 15.65
C LYS A 245 -4.11 30.81 14.56
N LYS A 246 -4.40 30.52 13.29
CA LYS A 246 -4.07 31.44 12.18
C LYS A 246 -4.74 32.80 12.32
N LYS A 247 -5.98 32.84 12.83
CA LYS A 247 -6.69 34.11 13.08
C LYS A 247 -6.05 34.92 14.22
N GLU A 248 -5.46 34.25 15.21
CA GLU A 248 -4.66 34.92 16.26
C GLU A 248 -3.38 35.53 15.69
N ASP A 249 -2.75 34.86 14.70
CA ASP A 249 -1.50 35.30 14.08
C ASP A 249 -1.69 36.31 12.92
N ASP A 250 -2.83 36.27 12.23
CA ASP A 250 -3.20 37.18 11.14
C ASP A 250 -4.66 37.65 11.29
N GLU A 251 -4.82 38.89 11.78
CA GLU A 251 -6.14 39.52 11.98
C GLU A 251 -6.98 39.64 10.68
N LYS A 252 -6.37 39.50 9.49
CA LYS A 252 -7.08 39.55 8.20
C LYS A 252 -7.61 38.19 7.76
N PHE A 253 -7.30 37.10 8.47
CA PHE A 253 -7.78 35.77 8.14
C PHE A 253 -9.27 35.62 8.51
N GLU A 254 -10.13 35.52 7.49
CA GLU A 254 -11.56 35.33 7.67
C GLU A 254 -11.87 33.88 8.04
N TYR A 255 -12.25 33.69 9.31
CA TYR A 255 -12.59 32.39 9.87
C TYR A 255 -13.72 32.50 10.89
N THR A 256 -14.67 31.57 10.79
CA THR A 256 -15.77 31.37 11.73
C THR A 256 -15.54 30.08 12.50
N PRO A 257 -15.21 30.15 13.81
CA PRO A 257 -15.01 28.96 14.62
C PRO A 257 -16.31 28.21 14.86
N LEU A 258 -16.20 26.89 14.99
CA LEU A 258 -17.24 26.04 15.55
C LEU A 258 -17.54 26.47 16.98
N SER A 259 -18.82 26.49 17.34
CA SER A 259 -19.22 26.71 18.74
C SER A 259 -18.83 25.53 19.62
N ASP A 260 -18.71 25.76 20.93
CA ASP A 260 -18.44 24.70 21.90
C ASP A 260 -19.50 23.59 21.84
N GLU A 261 -20.78 23.94 21.58
CA GLU A 261 -21.82 22.92 21.38
C GLU A 261 -21.57 22.09 20.12
N GLN A 262 -21.15 22.71 19.02
CA GLN A 262 -20.83 21.98 17.78
C GLN A 262 -19.63 21.05 17.96
N LYS A 263 -18.60 21.48 18.70
CA LYS A 263 -17.44 20.65 19.02
C LYS A 263 -17.84 19.44 19.85
N LEU A 264 -18.62 19.67 20.91
CA LEU A 264 -19.12 18.60 21.78
C LEU A 264 -20.03 17.62 21.02
N GLU A 265 -20.85 18.09 20.08
CA GLU A 265 -21.70 17.22 19.27
C GLU A 265 -20.86 16.34 18.33
N ILE A 266 -19.83 16.90 17.68
CA ILE A 266 -18.89 16.12 16.87
C ILE A 266 -18.17 15.06 17.71
N GLU A 267 -17.72 15.40 18.92
CA GLU A 267 -17.07 14.44 19.82
C GLU A 267 -18.00 13.28 20.22
N LYS A 268 -19.28 13.57 20.48
CA LYS A 268 -20.29 12.53 20.75
C LYS A 268 -20.54 11.67 19.51
N GLU A 269 -20.64 12.28 18.34
CA GLU A 269 -20.82 11.56 17.07
C GLU A 269 -19.65 10.61 16.80
N ILE A 270 -18.40 11.06 17.01
CA ILE A 270 -17.21 10.20 16.94
C ILE A 270 -17.31 9.02 17.90
N ALA A 271 -17.77 9.22 19.14
CA ALA A 271 -17.92 8.14 20.11
C ALA A 271 -19.01 7.12 19.71
N VAL A 272 -20.10 7.58 19.07
CA VAL A 272 -21.12 6.68 18.49
C VAL A 272 -20.55 5.92 17.31
N ILE A 273 -19.79 6.59 16.45
CA ILE A 273 -19.12 5.97 15.30
C ILE A 273 -18.10 4.93 15.75
N ASP A 274 -17.36 5.14 16.85
CA ASP A 274 -16.45 4.13 17.41
C ASP A 274 -17.17 2.80 17.71
N THR A 275 -18.41 2.87 18.20
CA THR A 275 -19.22 1.69 18.48
C THR A 275 -19.71 1.03 17.17
N ARG A 276 -20.23 1.84 16.23
CA ARG A 276 -20.63 1.37 14.88
C ARG A 276 -19.46 0.72 14.12
N GLU A 277 -18.26 1.29 14.24
CA GLU A 277 -17.02 0.77 13.63
C GLU A 277 -16.71 -0.62 14.19
N SER A 278 -16.72 -0.79 15.53
CA SER A 278 -16.46 -2.08 16.16
C SER A 278 -17.50 -3.13 15.79
N GLU A 279 -18.78 -2.78 15.70
CA GLU A 279 -19.85 -3.69 15.30
C GLU A 279 -19.71 -4.10 13.82
N ALA A 280 -19.45 -3.14 12.94
CA ALA A 280 -19.22 -3.41 11.53
C ALA A 280 -17.97 -4.27 11.29
N GLU A 281 -16.90 -4.07 12.06
CA GLU A 281 -15.69 -4.91 12.01
C GLU A 281 -15.98 -6.36 12.41
N LEU A 282 -16.83 -6.59 13.42
CA LEU A 282 -17.23 -7.96 13.79
C LEU A 282 -17.98 -8.65 12.66
N VAL A 283 -18.94 -7.96 12.05
CA VAL A 283 -19.69 -8.50 10.89
C VAL A 283 -18.75 -8.78 9.72
N ALA A 284 -17.83 -7.84 9.41
CA ALA A 284 -16.86 -8.01 8.34
C ALA A 284 -15.94 -9.21 8.56
N ASN A 285 -15.48 -9.42 9.79
CA ASN A 285 -14.65 -10.58 10.15
C ASN A 285 -15.44 -11.90 10.05
N GLU A 286 -16.72 -11.91 10.40
CA GLU A 286 -17.58 -13.09 10.25
C GLU A 286 -17.77 -13.45 8.76
N LYS A 287 -18.06 -12.45 7.91
CA LYS A 287 -18.22 -12.66 6.47
C LYS A 287 -16.93 -13.11 5.78
N GLU A 288 -15.80 -12.55 6.18
CA GLU A 288 -14.48 -13.01 5.74
C GLU A 288 -14.24 -14.47 6.14
N ALA A 289 -14.52 -14.83 7.40
CA ALA A 289 -14.34 -16.19 7.89
C ALA A 289 -15.18 -17.21 7.11
N ILE A 290 -16.45 -16.88 6.80
CA ILE A 290 -17.33 -17.73 5.98
C ILE A 290 -16.73 -17.94 4.59
N TYR A 291 -16.30 -16.86 3.91
CA TYR A 291 -15.70 -16.98 2.59
C TYR A 291 -14.39 -17.79 2.62
N PHE A 292 -13.56 -17.59 3.64
CA PHE A 292 -12.31 -18.33 3.80
C PHE A 292 -12.53 -19.81 4.09
N GLU A 293 -13.53 -20.15 4.90
CA GLU A 293 -13.90 -21.54 5.15
C GLU A 293 -14.36 -22.23 3.86
N LEU A 294 -15.14 -21.55 3.02
CA LEU A 294 -15.54 -22.10 1.72
C LEU A 294 -14.35 -22.30 0.77
N LEU A 295 -13.36 -21.40 0.78
CA LEU A 295 -12.12 -21.58 0.03
C LEU A 295 -11.32 -22.79 0.56
N ASP A 296 -11.23 -22.95 1.88
CA ASP A 296 -10.54 -24.09 2.52
C ASP A 296 -11.24 -25.42 2.18
N GLN A 297 -12.57 -25.45 2.18
CA GLN A 297 -13.34 -26.61 1.72
C GLN A 297 -13.11 -26.90 0.23
N SER A 298 -12.98 -25.84 -0.59
CA SER A 298 -12.71 -25.99 -2.03
C SER A 298 -11.32 -26.55 -2.29
N ILE A 299 -10.34 -26.14 -1.49
CA ILE A 299 -8.98 -26.70 -1.48
C ILE A 299 -9.03 -28.21 -1.25
N VAL A 300 -9.73 -28.67 -0.20
CA VAL A 300 -9.86 -30.11 0.10
C VAL A 300 -10.55 -30.86 -1.04
N ALA A 301 -11.58 -30.26 -1.64
CA ALA A 301 -12.26 -30.86 -2.78
C ALA A 301 -11.34 -30.95 -4.01
N LEU A 302 -10.53 -29.91 -4.26
CA LEU A 302 -9.57 -29.88 -5.36
C LEU A 302 -8.57 -31.02 -5.27
N GLU A 303 -8.06 -31.37 -4.08
CA GLU A 303 -7.11 -32.49 -3.92
C GLU A 303 -7.59 -33.82 -4.54
N SER A 304 -8.91 -33.99 -4.69
CA SER A 304 -9.51 -35.19 -5.29
C SER A 304 -9.78 -35.10 -6.80
N ASP A 305 -9.79 -33.91 -7.40
CA ASP A 305 -10.25 -33.68 -8.79
C ASP A 305 -9.55 -32.47 -9.45
N ILE A 306 -8.21 -32.46 -9.48
CA ILE A 306 -7.44 -31.39 -10.15
C ILE A 306 -7.33 -31.69 -11.64
N ASN A 307 -7.79 -30.76 -12.47
CA ASN A 307 -7.64 -30.82 -13.94
C ASN A 307 -6.23 -30.37 -14.40
N ILE A 308 -5.20 -31.12 -14.00
CA ILE A 308 -3.79 -30.82 -14.33
C ILE A 308 -3.42 -31.04 -15.80
N ASP A 309 -4.30 -31.66 -16.59
CA ASP A 309 -4.15 -31.86 -18.04
C ASP A 309 -4.51 -30.62 -18.85
N ASP A 310 -5.29 -29.70 -18.28
CA ASP A 310 -5.63 -28.44 -18.91
C ASP A 310 -4.51 -27.41 -18.68
N GLU A 311 -3.75 -27.12 -19.73
CA GLU A 311 -2.65 -26.16 -19.69
C GLU A 311 -3.13 -24.73 -19.38
N ASN A 312 -4.35 -24.35 -19.82
CA ASN A 312 -4.91 -23.03 -19.52
C ASN A 312 -5.30 -22.91 -18.05
N TYR A 313 -5.83 -23.99 -17.46
CA TYR A 313 -6.14 -24.07 -16.03
C TYR A 313 -4.88 -23.87 -15.17
N VAL A 314 -3.79 -24.58 -15.50
CA VAL A 314 -2.49 -24.44 -14.78
C VAL A 314 -1.87 -23.05 -14.98
N LYS A 315 -1.92 -22.49 -16.19
CA LYS A 315 -1.41 -21.14 -16.46
C LYS A 315 -2.19 -20.06 -15.73
N LEU A 316 -3.52 -20.18 -15.67
CA LEU A 316 -4.36 -19.28 -14.89
C LEU A 316 -4.00 -19.33 -13.40
N ALA A 317 -3.84 -20.53 -12.84
CA ALA A 317 -3.39 -20.71 -11.46
C ALA A 317 -2.03 -20.05 -11.22
N ARG A 318 -1.08 -20.17 -12.16
CA ARG A 318 0.23 -19.49 -12.07
C ARG A 318 0.10 -17.97 -12.06
N ASN A 319 -0.69 -17.41 -12.97
CA ASN A 319 -0.89 -15.97 -13.06
C ASN A 319 -1.53 -15.41 -11.78
N ILE A 320 -2.57 -16.08 -11.26
CA ILE A 320 -3.20 -15.71 -9.99
C ILE A 320 -2.20 -15.80 -8.83
N ASN A 321 -1.38 -16.86 -8.78
CA ASN A 321 -0.39 -17.07 -7.72
C ASN A 321 0.65 -15.94 -7.68
N ILE A 322 1.21 -15.58 -8.85
CA ILE A 322 2.16 -14.47 -8.98
C ILE A 322 1.55 -13.17 -8.47
N VAL A 323 0.33 -12.85 -8.90
CA VAL A 323 -0.33 -11.61 -8.50
C VAL A 323 -0.71 -11.61 -7.02
N SER A 324 -1.17 -12.73 -6.48
CA SER A 324 -1.50 -12.87 -5.07
C SER A 324 -0.27 -12.64 -4.19
N ASN A 325 0.87 -13.21 -4.55
CA ASN A 325 2.15 -12.94 -3.88
C ASN A 325 2.55 -11.45 -3.97
N GLU A 326 2.35 -10.80 -5.12
CA GLU A 326 2.63 -9.36 -5.26
C GLU A 326 1.68 -8.47 -4.45
N ILE A 327 0.41 -8.86 -4.28
CA ILE A 327 -0.54 -8.19 -3.40
C ILE A 327 -0.08 -8.32 -1.94
N GLN A 328 0.31 -9.51 -1.48
CA GLN A 328 0.82 -9.73 -0.13
C GLN A 328 2.10 -8.94 0.14
N THR A 329 3.03 -8.97 -0.82
CA THR A 329 4.27 -8.20 -0.74
C THR A 329 3.98 -6.70 -0.66
N GLY A 330 3.07 -6.19 -1.51
CA GLY A 330 2.62 -4.80 -1.46
C GLY A 330 1.92 -4.46 -0.14
N ALA A 331 1.05 -5.33 0.36
CA ALA A 331 0.35 -5.13 1.63
C ALA A 331 1.33 -5.03 2.80
N THR A 332 2.35 -5.89 2.84
CA THR A 332 3.43 -5.85 3.83
C THR A 332 4.21 -4.53 3.74
N GLN A 333 4.54 -4.09 2.54
CA GLN A 333 5.22 -2.82 2.30
C GLN A 333 4.40 -1.60 2.75
N ALA A 334 3.09 -1.60 2.44
CA ALA A 334 2.17 -0.57 2.91
C ALA A 334 2.08 -0.58 4.44
N TYR A 335 1.99 -1.76 5.04
CA TYR A 335 2.00 -1.95 6.49
C TYR A 335 3.25 -1.36 7.14
N THR A 336 4.43 -1.64 6.59
CA THR A 336 5.70 -1.04 7.03
C THR A 336 5.68 0.48 6.90
N ALA A 337 5.18 1.03 5.78
CA ALA A 337 5.08 2.47 5.58
C ALA A 337 4.17 3.14 6.64
N PHE A 338 2.98 2.59 6.89
CA PHE A 338 2.07 3.10 7.90
C PHE A 338 2.61 2.95 9.32
N GLY A 339 3.17 1.78 9.66
CA GLY A 339 3.75 1.51 10.97
C GLY A 339 4.91 2.44 11.30
N LEU A 340 5.83 2.66 10.35
CA LEU A 340 6.94 3.60 10.53
C LEU A 340 6.44 5.05 10.64
N ALA A 341 5.45 5.45 9.82
CA ALA A 341 4.86 6.77 9.93
C ALA A 341 4.22 7.01 11.30
N ALA A 342 3.39 6.07 11.77
CA ALA A 342 2.77 6.13 13.08
C ALA A 342 3.79 6.15 14.22
N ALA A 343 4.81 5.29 14.15
CA ALA A 343 5.87 5.22 15.15
C ALA A 343 6.67 6.53 15.22
N ASN A 344 7.04 7.11 14.09
CA ASN A 344 7.77 8.37 14.04
C ASN A 344 6.92 9.54 14.54
N ILE A 345 5.64 9.61 14.14
CA ILE A 345 4.69 10.62 14.64
C ILE A 345 4.58 10.54 16.17
N ALA A 346 4.51 9.33 16.73
CA ALA A 346 4.34 9.12 18.17
C ALA A 346 5.63 9.31 18.99
N SER A 347 6.79 8.98 18.43
CA SER A 347 8.06 8.91 19.18
C SER A 347 8.97 10.13 19.02
N SER A 348 8.80 10.93 17.95
CA SER A 348 9.73 12.01 17.59
C SER A 348 9.14 13.41 17.78
N ASP A 349 8.08 13.55 18.59
CA ASP A 349 7.39 14.82 18.85
C ASP A 349 7.04 15.60 17.56
N ILE A 350 6.79 14.89 16.45
CA ILE A 350 6.68 15.47 15.10
C ILE A 350 5.55 16.50 15.06
N LEU A 351 4.43 16.20 15.72
CA LEU A 351 3.29 17.12 15.79
C LEU A 351 3.60 18.37 16.64
N LEU A 352 4.42 18.24 17.69
CA LEU A 352 4.85 19.37 18.51
C LEU A 352 5.90 20.24 17.79
N ASN A 353 6.76 19.61 16.99
CA ASN A 353 7.79 20.27 16.21
C ASN A 353 7.28 20.80 14.85
N PHE A 354 6.03 20.53 14.49
CA PHE A 354 5.48 20.95 13.20
C PHE A 354 5.54 22.47 12.96
N PRO A 355 5.27 23.36 13.96
CA PRO A 355 5.47 24.79 13.77
C PRO A 355 6.92 25.16 13.42
N LYS A 356 7.90 24.48 14.03
CA LYS A 356 9.32 24.66 13.74
C LYS A 356 9.70 24.12 12.37
N GLU A 357 9.04 23.06 11.91
CA GLU A 357 9.17 22.56 10.54
C GLU A 357 8.67 23.60 9.53
N LEU A 358 7.51 24.22 9.78
CA LEU A 358 6.99 25.29 8.94
C LEU A 358 7.92 26.52 8.93
N GLU A 359 8.45 26.92 10.09
CA GLU A 359 9.44 27.99 10.20
C GLU A 359 10.70 27.66 9.36
N SER A 360 11.21 26.43 9.48
CA SER A 360 12.38 26.01 8.72
C SER A 360 12.12 26.06 7.21
N LEU A 361 10.91 25.70 6.75
CA LEU A 361 10.52 25.81 5.34
C LEU A 361 10.40 27.27 4.90
N ALA A 362 9.88 28.15 5.74
CA ALA A 362 9.86 29.59 5.46
C ALA A 362 11.29 30.16 5.30
N VAL A 363 12.23 29.75 6.15
CA VAL A 363 13.66 30.11 6.03
C VAL A 363 14.25 29.55 4.73
N CYS A 364 13.92 28.30 4.38
CA CYS A 364 14.39 27.67 3.15
C CYS A 364 13.92 28.40 1.88
N LYS A 365 12.83 29.17 1.93
CA LYS A 365 12.32 29.89 0.75
C LYS A 365 13.41 30.74 0.08
N ALA A 366 14.33 31.32 0.86
CA ALA A 366 15.44 32.13 0.36
C ALA A 366 16.50 31.32 -0.41
N THR A 367 16.58 30.00 -0.23
CA THR A 367 17.53 29.11 -0.93
C THR A 367 16.93 28.47 -2.18
N ILE A 368 15.62 28.60 -2.39
CA ILE A 368 14.91 28.05 -3.55
C ILE A 368 15.22 28.88 -4.81
N PRO A 369 15.75 28.28 -5.89
CA PRO A 369 15.90 28.98 -7.16
C PRO A 369 14.55 29.48 -7.68
N ALA A 370 14.51 30.68 -8.29
CA ALA A 370 13.27 31.28 -8.80
C ALA A 370 12.46 30.37 -9.74
N LYS A 371 13.13 29.53 -10.54
CA LYS A 371 12.49 28.54 -11.43
C LYS A 371 11.72 27.43 -10.69
N LEU A 372 11.99 27.22 -9.40
CA LEU A 372 11.35 26.22 -8.54
C LEU A 372 10.38 26.85 -7.52
N ASP A 373 10.20 28.18 -7.56
CA ASP A 373 9.38 28.91 -6.58
C ASP A 373 7.94 28.41 -6.50
N VAL A 374 7.34 28.19 -7.68
CA VAL A 374 5.97 27.66 -7.83
C VAL A 374 5.87 26.27 -7.22
N LYS A 375 6.80 25.37 -7.57
CA LYS A 375 6.85 24.00 -7.01
C LYS A 375 7.03 24.02 -5.49
N PHE A 376 7.83 24.94 -4.96
CA PHE A 376 7.97 25.08 -3.52
C PHE A 376 6.66 25.50 -2.86
N ASN A 377 5.93 26.47 -3.41
CA ASN A 377 4.64 26.88 -2.87
C ASN A 377 3.59 25.75 -2.94
N GLU A 378 3.58 24.98 -4.03
CA GLU A 378 2.74 23.78 -4.18
C GLU A 378 3.05 22.72 -3.11
N ARG A 379 4.34 22.50 -2.80
CA ARG A 379 4.79 21.60 -1.73
C ARG A 379 4.26 22.06 -0.37
N ILE A 380 4.37 23.34 -0.02
CA ILE A 380 3.87 23.88 1.25
C ILE A 380 2.34 23.75 1.36
N ALA A 381 1.61 24.09 0.30
CA ALA A 381 0.16 23.94 0.26
C ALA A 381 -0.26 22.47 0.45
N ARG A 382 0.46 21.54 -0.19
CA ARG A 382 0.25 20.09 -0.02
C ARG A 382 0.54 19.62 1.40
N LEU A 383 1.61 20.09 2.04
CA LEU A 383 1.94 19.75 3.42
C LEU A 383 0.80 20.14 4.38
N GLY A 384 0.27 21.36 4.25
CA GLY A 384 -0.84 21.82 5.08
C GLY A 384 -2.11 20.98 4.90
N LYS A 385 -2.41 20.52 3.68
CA LYS A 385 -3.51 19.57 3.45
C LYS A 385 -3.21 18.20 4.06
N ASN A 386 -2.03 17.66 3.77
CA ASN A 386 -1.69 16.30 4.16
C ASN A 386 -1.58 16.13 5.68
N SER A 387 -1.15 17.16 6.42
CA SER A 387 -1.05 17.12 7.89
C SER A 387 -2.39 16.84 8.58
N ILE A 388 -3.50 17.25 7.97
CA ILE A 388 -4.84 17.03 8.51
C ILE A 388 -5.26 15.57 8.33
N TYR A 389 -5.04 15.04 7.12
CA TYR A 389 -5.56 13.73 6.71
C TYR A 389 -4.59 12.55 6.94
N ILE A 390 -3.40 12.79 7.49
CA ILE A 390 -2.39 11.75 7.69
C ILE A 390 -2.86 10.60 8.59
N LEU A 391 -3.48 10.90 9.74
CA LEU A 391 -3.92 9.86 10.69
C LEU A 391 -5.09 9.04 10.13
N PRO A 392 -6.15 9.65 9.55
CA PRO A 392 -7.18 8.86 8.88
C PRO A 392 -6.62 7.93 7.80
N ASN A 393 -5.67 8.41 6.98
CA ASN A 393 -5.06 7.57 5.94
C ASN A 393 -4.26 6.40 6.53
N ILE A 394 -3.53 6.61 7.64
CA ILE A 394 -2.85 5.51 8.35
C ILE A 394 -3.86 4.46 8.82
N LEU A 395 -4.96 4.88 9.46
CA LEU A 395 -5.93 3.95 10.05
C LEU A 395 -6.64 3.11 8.99
N ILE A 396 -7.22 3.76 7.99
CA ILE A 396 -7.96 3.07 6.92
C ILE A 396 -6.97 2.24 6.07
N GLY A 397 -5.75 2.75 5.85
CA GLY A 397 -4.74 2.09 5.01
C GLY A 397 -4.21 0.82 5.65
N THR A 398 -3.97 0.85 6.95
CA THR A 398 -3.53 -0.33 7.71
C THR A 398 -4.60 -1.42 7.70
N TYR A 399 -5.88 -1.05 7.85
CA TYR A 399 -6.99 -1.99 7.78
C TYR A 399 -7.03 -2.72 6.42
N TYR A 400 -6.95 -1.97 5.32
CA TYR A 400 -6.99 -2.58 3.99
C TYR A 400 -5.74 -3.36 3.62
N ALA A 401 -4.56 -2.89 4.00
CA ALA A 401 -3.34 -3.65 3.81
C ALA A 401 -3.47 -5.04 4.45
N TYR A 402 -3.99 -5.12 5.68
CA TYR A 402 -4.25 -6.39 6.34
C TYR A 402 -5.25 -7.27 5.57
N LYS A 403 -6.43 -6.73 5.22
CA LYS A 403 -7.46 -7.49 4.48
C LYS A 403 -6.97 -7.99 3.12
N GLN A 404 -6.23 -7.16 2.39
CA GLN A 404 -5.63 -7.54 1.11
C GLN A 404 -4.61 -8.66 1.26
N SER A 405 -3.77 -8.60 2.29
CA SER A 405 -2.79 -9.66 2.58
C SER A 405 -3.46 -11.00 2.89
N SER A 406 -4.46 -10.99 3.79
CA SER A 406 -5.18 -12.21 4.20
C SER A 406 -5.92 -12.85 3.03
N LEU A 407 -6.61 -12.03 2.22
CA LEU A 407 -7.32 -12.52 1.04
C LEU A 407 -6.36 -13.10 0.00
N ALA A 408 -5.25 -12.41 -0.27
CA ALA A 408 -4.26 -12.86 -1.23
C ALA A 408 -3.55 -14.16 -0.77
N GLN A 409 -3.34 -14.36 0.53
CA GLN A 409 -2.85 -15.64 1.05
C GLN A 409 -3.81 -16.78 0.70
N LYS A 410 -5.12 -16.58 0.91
CA LYS A 410 -6.12 -17.61 0.56
C LYS A 410 -6.18 -17.91 -0.94
N TYR A 411 -5.99 -16.91 -1.79
CA TYR A 411 -5.88 -17.12 -3.24
C TYR A 411 -4.61 -17.88 -3.63
N GLU A 412 -3.51 -17.62 -2.92
CA GLU A 412 -2.27 -18.37 -3.08
C GLU A 412 -2.47 -19.84 -2.68
N ASP A 413 -3.13 -20.12 -1.56
CA ASP A 413 -3.37 -21.48 -1.07
C ASP A 413 -4.14 -22.33 -2.10
N VAL A 414 -5.19 -21.77 -2.70
CA VAL A 414 -5.98 -22.44 -3.77
C VAL A 414 -5.10 -22.76 -4.98
N THR A 415 -4.31 -21.78 -5.43
CA THR A 415 -3.49 -21.94 -6.64
C THR A 415 -2.27 -22.84 -6.42
N ASN A 416 -1.69 -22.81 -5.21
CA ASN A 416 -0.53 -23.61 -4.85
C ASN A 416 -0.81 -25.11 -4.98
N ILE A 417 -2.01 -25.57 -4.59
CA ILE A 417 -2.38 -26.99 -4.73
C ILE A 417 -2.37 -27.43 -6.19
N ILE A 418 -2.90 -26.61 -7.09
CA ILE A 418 -2.90 -26.88 -8.54
C ILE A 418 -1.48 -26.92 -9.09
N LEU A 419 -0.65 -25.94 -8.72
CA LEU A 419 0.73 -25.82 -9.19
C LEU A 419 1.62 -26.96 -8.66
N LEU A 420 1.44 -27.37 -7.41
CA LEU A 420 2.14 -28.51 -6.81
C LEU A 420 1.76 -29.82 -7.49
N ALA A 421 0.47 -30.04 -7.76
CA ALA A 421 0.00 -31.23 -8.46
C ALA A 421 0.55 -31.30 -9.89
N HIS A 422 0.54 -30.18 -10.62
CA HIS A 422 1.14 -30.10 -11.95
C HIS A 422 2.64 -30.39 -11.93
N LYS A 423 3.38 -29.80 -10.97
CA LYS A 423 4.82 -30.05 -10.81
C LYS A 423 5.11 -31.54 -10.55
N ALA A 424 4.34 -32.17 -9.66
CA ALA A 424 4.50 -33.59 -9.35
C ALA A 424 4.27 -34.47 -10.58
N LYS A 425 3.27 -34.16 -11.41
CA LYS A 425 3.02 -34.88 -12.67
C LYS A 425 4.18 -34.72 -13.67
N VAL A 426 4.67 -33.50 -13.88
CA VAL A 426 5.80 -33.24 -14.78
C VAL A 426 7.05 -34.00 -14.33
N GLU A 427 7.31 -34.06 -13.02
CA GLU A 427 8.43 -34.82 -12.45
C GLU A 427 8.25 -36.34 -12.66
N GLN A 428 7.04 -36.88 -12.49
CA GLN A 428 6.73 -38.28 -12.76
C GLN A 428 6.90 -38.64 -14.24
N GLU A 429 6.43 -37.80 -15.15
CA GLU A 429 6.58 -37.99 -16.60
C GLU A 429 8.05 -37.93 -17.03
N ALA A 430 8.82 -37.00 -16.46
CA ALA A 430 10.25 -36.90 -16.72
C ALA A 430 11.02 -38.15 -16.22
N ALA A 431 10.67 -38.66 -15.04
CA ALA A 431 11.24 -39.89 -14.50
C ALA A 431 10.89 -41.11 -15.37
N ALA A 432 9.62 -41.27 -15.75
CA ALA A 432 9.17 -42.35 -16.62
C ALA A 432 9.86 -42.32 -18.01
N LYS A 433 10.05 -41.12 -18.57
CA LYS A 433 10.79 -40.94 -19.83
C LYS A 433 12.25 -41.36 -19.69
N LYS A 434 12.92 -40.95 -18.61
CA LYS A 434 14.30 -41.34 -18.32
C LYS A 434 14.44 -42.86 -18.17
N ASP A 435 13.54 -43.51 -17.44
CA ASP A 435 13.54 -44.96 -17.26
C ASP A 435 13.33 -45.70 -18.59
N ALA A 436 12.44 -45.19 -19.45
CA ALA A 436 12.20 -45.72 -20.79
C ALA A 436 13.43 -45.57 -21.70
N GLU A 437 14.12 -44.43 -21.65
CA GLU A 437 15.37 -44.19 -22.39
C GLU A 437 16.49 -45.11 -21.91
N GLU A 438 16.67 -45.29 -20.60
CA GLU A 438 17.66 -46.21 -20.02
C GLU A 438 17.37 -47.68 -20.38
N ALA A 439 16.10 -48.09 -20.36
CA ALA A 439 15.66 -49.41 -20.79
C ALA A 439 15.93 -49.64 -22.29
N ALA A 440 15.67 -48.66 -23.14
CA ALA A 440 15.94 -48.72 -24.57
C ALA A 440 17.46 -48.84 -24.87
N VAL A 441 18.31 -48.13 -24.11
CA VAL A 441 19.78 -48.24 -24.22
C VAL A 441 20.27 -49.64 -23.79
N LYS A 442 19.73 -50.20 -22.70
CA LYS A 442 20.06 -51.57 -22.26
C LYS A 442 19.65 -52.60 -23.30
N ALA A 443 18.44 -52.48 -23.87
CA ALA A 443 17.95 -53.39 -24.90
C ALA A 443 18.76 -53.35 -26.20
N LYS A 444 19.34 -52.18 -26.56
CA LYS A 444 20.25 -52.04 -27.69
C LYS A 444 21.65 -52.64 -27.44
N LYS A 445 22.09 -52.74 -26.18
CA LYS A 445 23.38 -53.37 -25.82
C LYS A 445 23.30 -54.89 -25.68
N SER A 446 22.10 -55.45 -25.54
CA SER A 446 21.85 -56.89 -25.43
C SER A 446 21.55 -57.58 -26.76
N LYS A 447 21.47 -56.81 -27.86
CA LYS A 447 21.44 -57.31 -29.24
C LYS A 447 22.80 -57.07 -29.86
#